data_AF-A0A433DHB1-F1
#
_entry.id   AF-A0A433DHB1-F1
#
_cell.length_a   1.000
_cell.length_b   1.000
_cell.length_c   1.000
_cell.angle_alpha   90.00
_cell.angle_beta   90.00
_cell.angle_gamma   90.00
#
_symmetry.space_group_name_H-M   'P 1'
#
loop_
_entity.id
_entity.type
_entity.pdbx_description
1 polymer ?
#
loop_
_entity_poly.entity_id
_entity_poly.type
_entity_poly.pdbx_seq_one_letter_code
_entity_poly.pdbx_strand_id
1 'polypeptide(L)' 'MIGSYSPISEPYEKKFIVKEVPTGILTHGYYKAKSKFVDDDNIIYIEWNWSFDIKKDWE' A
#
# COMPACT_ATOMS: atom_id res chain seq x y z
N MET A 1 -1.43 -9.92 5.00
CA MET A 1 -0.36 -10.94 5.02
C MET A 1 -0.01 -11.30 3.59
N ILE A 2 1.28 -11.29 3.23
CA ILE A 2 1.75 -11.54 1.86
C ILE A 2 2.10 -13.03 1.69
N GLY A 3 2.62 -13.64 2.77
CA GLY A 3 3.02 -15.05 2.89
C GLY A 3 4.45 -15.17 3.39
N SER A 4 4.95 -16.39 3.46
CA SER A 4 6.37 -16.71 3.67
C SER A 4 7.00 -17.04 2.32
N TYR A 5 8.18 -16.51 2.05
CA TYR A 5 8.87 -16.64 0.77
C TYR A 5 10.28 -17.16 1.00
N SER A 6 10.73 -18.11 0.19
CA SER A 6 12.10 -18.61 0.24
C SER A 6 13.06 -17.66 -0.50
N PRO A 7 14.37 -17.71 -0.24
CA PRO A 7 15.34 -16.94 -1.02
C PRO A 7 15.40 -17.43 -2.48
N ILE A 8 15.28 -16.51 -3.43
CA ILE A 8 15.52 -16.74 -4.87
C ILE A 8 16.25 -15.53 -5.47
N SER A 9 16.83 -15.68 -6.65
CA SER A 9 17.57 -14.57 -7.30
C SER A 9 16.61 -13.53 -7.92
N GLU A 10 15.42 -13.95 -8.33
CA GLU A 10 14.43 -13.10 -8.97
C GLU A 10 13.50 -12.43 -7.94
N PRO A 11 13.00 -11.22 -8.20
CA PRO A 11 12.06 -10.57 -7.29
C PRO A 11 10.68 -11.25 -7.31
N TYR A 12 10.06 -11.35 -6.13
CA TYR A 12 8.67 -11.79 -6.01
C TYR A 12 7.67 -10.67 -6.37
N GLU A 13 6.60 -11.04 -7.08
CA GLU A 13 5.46 -10.16 -7.34
C GLU A 13 4.21 -10.66 -6.58
N LYS A 14 3.53 -9.76 -5.88
CA LYS A 14 2.21 -10.03 -5.28
C LYS A 14 1.19 -9.04 -5.80
N LYS A 15 0.15 -9.56 -6.44
CA LYS A 15 -1.07 -8.80 -6.77
C LYS A 15 -2.03 -8.84 -5.58
N PHE A 16 -2.45 -7.67 -5.13
CA PHE A 16 -3.50 -7.53 -4.13
C PHE A 16 -4.87 -7.52 -4.81
N ILE A 17 -5.90 -7.87 -4.04
CA ILE A 17 -7.29 -7.70 -4.49
C ILE A 17 -7.56 -6.22 -4.78
N VAL A 18 -8.39 -5.97 -5.78
CA VAL A 18 -8.87 -4.62 -6.07
C VAL A 18 -9.62 -4.09 -4.85
N LYS A 19 -9.35 -2.84 -4.50
CA LYS A 19 -10.06 -2.12 -3.43
C LYS A 19 -10.75 -0.90 -4.02
N GLU A 20 -11.94 -0.61 -3.52
CA GLU A 20 -12.67 0.60 -3.85
C GLU A 20 -12.18 1.79 -3.00
N VAL A 21 -12.18 2.96 -3.61
CA VAL A 21 -11.88 4.22 -2.90
C VAL A 21 -13.13 4.71 -2.17
N PRO A 22 -12.99 5.38 -1.00
CA PRO A 22 -14.12 5.99 -0.31
C PRO A 22 -14.82 7.04 -1.20
N THR A 23 -16.14 6.98 -1.29
CA THR A 23 -16.94 7.91 -2.09
C THR A 23 -17.61 8.98 -1.22
N GLY A 24 -17.90 10.13 -1.82
CA GLY A 24 -18.59 11.25 -1.19
C GLY A 24 -17.74 12.50 -1.06
N ILE A 25 -18.39 13.67 -1.02
CA ILE A 25 -17.68 14.96 -1.02
C ILE A 25 -16.73 15.10 0.17
N LEU A 26 -17.07 14.50 1.32
CA LEU A 26 -16.25 14.54 2.54
C LEU A 26 -15.00 13.65 2.48
N THR A 27 -14.92 12.72 1.52
CA THR A 27 -13.74 11.86 1.32
C THR A 27 -12.78 12.42 0.28
N HIS A 28 -13.11 13.57 -0.32
CA HIS A 28 -12.20 14.25 -1.23
C HIS A 28 -11.13 15.00 -0.42
N GLY A 29 -9.89 14.96 -0.91
CA GLY A 29 -8.79 15.68 -0.28
C GLY A 29 -7.45 14.96 -0.45
N TYR A 30 -6.44 15.53 0.20
CA TYR A 30 -5.07 15.03 0.17
C TYR A 30 -4.82 14.05 1.33
N TYR A 31 -4.41 12.85 0.99
CA TYR A 31 -4.14 11.77 1.94
C TYR A 31 -2.64 11.49 2.02
N LYS A 32 -2.17 11.29 3.25
CA LYS A 32 -0.83 10.76 3.52
C LYS A 32 -0.97 9.34 4.03
N ALA A 33 -0.20 8.44 3.44
CA ALA A 33 -0.13 7.06 3.85
C ALA A 33 1.29 6.71 4.28
N LYS A 34 1.37 5.94 5.37
CA LYS A 34 2.61 5.38 5.89
C LYS A 34 2.56 3.88 5.73
N SER A 35 3.52 3.33 4.99
CA SER A 35 3.60 1.92 4.69
C SER A 35 4.87 1.32 5.29
N LYS A 36 4.78 0.07 5.74
CA LYS A 36 5.87 -0.69 6.35
C LYS A 36 5.83 -2.13 5.84
N PHE A 37 6.99 -2.67 5.49
CA PHE A 37 7.18 -4.09 5.22
C PHE A 37 7.78 -4.75 6.46
N VAL A 38 7.05 -5.73 7.01
CA VAL A 38 7.34 -6.35 8.30
C VAL A 38 6.98 -7.82 8.26
N ASP A 39 7.76 -8.64 8.95
CA ASP A 39 7.49 -10.05 9.18
C ASP A 39 6.87 -10.31 10.57
N ASP A 40 6.65 -11.58 10.89
CA ASP A 40 6.14 -12.05 12.17
C ASP A 40 7.14 -11.91 13.33
N ASP A 41 8.44 -11.77 13.04
CA ASP A 41 9.50 -11.45 14.01
C ASP A 41 9.60 -9.93 14.34
N ASN A 42 8.72 -9.12 13.75
CA ASN A 42 8.68 -7.65 13.86
C ASN A 42 9.88 -6.92 13.23
N ILE A 43 10.64 -7.56 12.36
CA ILE A 43 11.74 -6.93 11.63
C ILE A 43 11.16 -5.97 10.58
N ILE A 44 11.63 -4.73 10.58
CA ILE A 44 11.23 -3.71 9.61
C ILE A 44 12.25 -3.72 8.48
N TYR A 45 11.86 -4.21 7.31
CA TYR A 45 12.75 -4.24 6.14
C TYR A 45 12.75 -2.90 5.40
N ILE A 46 11.59 -2.26 5.31
CA ILE A 46 11.44 -0.94 4.67
C ILE A 46 10.21 -0.23 5.22
N GLU A 47 10.32 1.08 5.37
CA GLU A 47 9.25 1.97 5.81
C GLU A 47 9.28 3.23 4.94
N TRP A 48 8.13 3.65 4.43
CA TRP A 48 8.04 4.79 3.53
C TRP A 48 6.73 5.55 3.68
N ASN A 49 6.76 6.81 3.27
CA ASN A 49 5.59 7.68 3.22
C ASN A 49 5.27 7.98 1.76
N TRP A 50 3.99 8.07 1.46
CA TRP A 50 3.49 8.47 0.14
C TRP A 50 2.18 9.23 0.32
N SER A 51 1.75 9.90 -0.73
CA SER A 51 0.54 10.69 -0.71
C SER A 51 -0.20 10.64 -2.01
N PHE A 52 -1.51 10.80 -1.94
CA PHE A 52 -2.41 10.80 -3.08
C PHE A 52 -3.61 11.69 -2.78
N ASP A 53 -4.24 12.20 -3.83
CA ASP A 53 -5.51 12.89 -3.69
C ASP A 53 -6.69 11.91 -3.88
N ILE A 54 -7.84 12.24 -3.34
CA ILE A 54 -9.13 11.69 -3.81
C ILE A 54 -9.90 12.86 -4.39
N LYS A 55 -10.23 12.77 -5.68
CA LYS A 55 -10.91 13.82 -6.44
C LYS A 55 -12.12 13.25 -7.16
N LYS A 56 -13.06 14.15 -7.48
CA LYS A 56 -14.23 13.83 -8.30
C LYS A 56 -13.83 13.47 -9.74
N ASP A 57 -12.82 14.16 -10.26
CA ASP A 57 -12.29 14.01 -11.62
C ASP A 57 -10.76 14.06 -11.59
N TRP A 58 -10.13 13.42 -12.58
CA TRP A 58 -8.70 13.23 -12.72
C TRP A 58 -8.13 13.78 -14.04
N GLU A 59 -8.96 14.45 -14.85
CA GLU A 59 -8.52 15.27 -16.00
C GLU A 59 -7.58 16.42 -15.60
#